data_AF-A0A1G9W8X0-F1
#
_entry.id   AF-A0A1G9W8X0-F1
#
_cell.length_a   1.000
_cell.length_b   1.000
_cell.length_c   1.000
_cell.angle_alpha   90.00
_cell.angle_beta   90.00
_cell.angle_gamma   90.00
#
_symmetry.space_group_name_H-M   'P 1'
#
loop_
_entity.id
_entity.type
_entity.pdbx_description
1 polymer ?
#
loop_
_entity_poly.entity_id
_entity_poly.type
_entity_poly.pdbx_seq_one_letter_code
_entity_poly.pdbx_strand_id
1 'polypeptide(L)'
;MSTWVGRVKEGFRQIKNNSLFKKTILVTSLGMGVALGSVYADSLNDSFVDVYHVYVDEKHVGTIESKNELEQYIEKKETQAEKEYDHIDLLPEQDISYVKEIVFTPKDEIDQVKNSLENTLTFSASAVKLQIGDKLIGYVEDLDAANKAINKVVSQYLPEGISEDFEFLKKEDNQIKKSSLLSHLPSDVKAIAKDSEKNKEQIKLNDGTIVTDIGLTENIHFTNDTVEPNQLLTAEQLQKLLERGAKGKKVHTIQQNEVLGQVAMDYDLSMDELLDLNPDLGKNSIVQVGQEVYVEGRKPYIDVSYTVIKEEEESIDFETVTKSTDSLYKGQTEVEDPGKEGKKLVKYRVTTKNNEEVSKEKIEEEVIEEPQQKVVLQGTKVIPSRGTGQFSWPASGGRITSYMGPRWGRSHKGIDIAGTSNRTIKAADNGVVTSAGWDGTYGYKVEIDHNNGYKTLYAHLSSIKVEVGQTVKKGHQIGVMGSTGRSTGVHLHFEVFKNGSNVNPLNYY
;
A
#
# COMPACT_ATOMS: atom_id res chain seq x y z
N MET A 1 -33.76 -24.28 20.63
CA MET A 1 -32.89 -24.57 19.46
C MET A 1 -33.44 -25.68 18.54
N SER A 2 -34.40 -26.52 18.96
CA SER A 2 -34.93 -27.64 18.15
C SER A 2 -35.96 -27.28 17.06
N THR A 3 -36.38 -26.02 16.90
CA THR A 3 -37.46 -25.63 15.96
C THR A 3 -36.99 -24.86 14.71
N TRP A 4 -35.69 -24.56 14.62
CA TRP A 4 -35.09 -23.92 13.45
C TRP A 4 -34.33 -24.93 12.58
N VAL A 5 -33.57 -25.83 13.19
CA VAL A 5 -32.85 -26.94 12.54
C VAL A 5 -33.82 -27.90 11.81
N GLY A 6 -34.96 -28.23 12.42
CA GLY A 6 -35.99 -29.06 11.77
C GLY A 6 -36.57 -28.46 10.47
N ARG A 7 -36.62 -27.12 10.35
CA ARG A 7 -37.09 -26.43 9.12
C ARG A 7 -36.09 -26.50 7.98
N VAL A 8 -34.79 -26.62 8.26
CA VAL A 8 -33.75 -26.77 7.24
C VAL A 8 -33.78 -28.18 6.65
N LYS A 9 -33.86 -29.21 7.51
CA LYS A 9 -34.06 -30.62 7.08
C LYS A 9 -35.32 -30.80 6.23
N GLU A 10 -36.44 -30.18 6.62
CA GLU A 10 -37.67 -30.20 5.81
C GLU A 10 -37.51 -29.52 4.44
N GLY A 11 -36.76 -28.41 4.38
CA GLY A 11 -36.49 -27.69 3.12
C GLY A 11 -35.67 -28.53 2.14
N PHE A 12 -34.62 -29.22 2.60
CA PHE A 12 -33.84 -30.14 1.77
C PHE A 12 -34.65 -31.40 1.38
N ARG A 13 -35.43 -31.97 2.30
CA ARG A 13 -36.39 -33.05 1.97
C ARG A 13 -37.41 -32.60 0.90
N GLN A 14 -37.90 -31.36 0.97
CA GLN A 14 -38.80 -30.78 -0.04
C GLN A 14 -38.11 -30.52 -1.39
N ILE A 15 -36.86 -30.03 -1.42
CA ILE A 15 -36.11 -29.81 -2.66
C ILE A 15 -35.83 -31.14 -3.37
N LYS A 16 -35.41 -32.17 -2.61
CA LYS A 16 -35.17 -33.52 -3.14
C LYS A 16 -36.46 -34.12 -3.70
N ASN A 17 -37.57 -34.01 -2.96
CA ASN A 17 -38.90 -34.43 -3.43
C ASN A 17 -39.41 -33.62 -4.63
N ASN A 18 -39.11 -32.32 -4.73
CA ASN A 18 -39.61 -31.47 -5.82
C ASN A 18 -38.84 -31.65 -7.14
N SER A 19 -37.61 -32.18 -7.14
CA SER A 19 -36.86 -32.38 -8.38
C SER A 19 -37.42 -33.53 -9.25
N LEU A 20 -38.25 -34.42 -8.67
CA LEU A 20 -38.77 -35.61 -9.36
C LEU A 20 -40.29 -35.83 -9.29
N PHE A 21 -41.06 -35.00 -8.57
CA PHE A 21 -42.52 -35.19 -8.51
C PHE A 21 -43.29 -34.47 -9.63
N LYS A 22 -43.44 -35.15 -10.77
CA LYS A 22 -44.75 -35.15 -11.45
C LYS A 22 -45.72 -35.89 -10.51
N LYS A 23 -46.61 -35.16 -9.83
CA LYS A 23 -47.71 -35.75 -9.03
C LYS A 23 -48.57 -36.67 -9.91
N THR A 24 -48.22 -37.94 -9.96
CA THR A 24 -49.05 -39.00 -10.51
C THR A 24 -49.49 -39.83 -9.32
N ILE A 25 -50.63 -39.49 -8.74
CA ILE A 25 -51.33 -40.39 -7.81
C ILE A 25 -51.87 -41.53 -8.67
N LEU A 26 -51.11 -42.62 -8.75
CA LEU A 26 -51.54 -43.82 -9.46
C LEU A 26 -52.34 -44.67 -8.46
N VAL A 27 -53.66 -44.41 -8.39
CA VAL A 27 -54.60 -45.30 -7.69
C VAL A 27 -54.82 -46.50 -8.60
N THR A 28 -53.98 -47.51 -8.51
CA THR A 28 -54.26 -48.82 -9.11
C THR A 28 -55.24 -49.56 -8.21
N SER A 29 -56.53 -49.44 -8.51
CA SER A 29 -57.54 -50.35 -7.96
C SER A 29 -57.40 -51.70 -8.68
N LEU A 30 -56.66 -52.64 -8.11
CA LEU A 30 -56.75 -54.04 -8.53
C LEU A 30 -58.11 -54.58 -8.06
N GLY A 31 -59.09 -54.55 -8.96
CA GLY A 31 -60.39 -55.19 -8.75
C GLY A 31 -60.23 -56.70 -8.75
N MET A 32 -60.15 -57.30 -7.57
CA MET A 32 -60.27 -58.75 -7.41
C MET A 32 -61.73 -59.14 -7.72
N GLY A 33 -61.91 -60.05 -8.67
CA GLY A 33 -63.23 -60.46 -9.14
C GLY A 33 -64.09 -61.03 -8.02
N VAL A 34 -65.28 -60.45 -7.84
CA VAL A 34 -66.30 -60.92 -6.90
C VAL A 34 -67.02 -62.11 -7.51
N ALA A 35 -66.84 -63.31 -6.94
CA ALA A 35 -67.79 -64.41 -7.12
C ALA A 35 -68.92 -64.24 -6.08
N LEU A 36 -70.11 -63.87 -6.54
CA LEU A 36 -71.30 -63.72 -5.69
C LEU A 36 -71.84 -65.10 -5.28
N GLY A 37 -71.67 -65.46 -4.02
CA GLY A 37 -72.42 -66.51 -3.33
C GLY A 37 -72.96 -65.96 -2.02
N SER A 38 -74.27 -65.77 -1.92
CA SER A 38 -74.94 -65.18 -0.76
C SER A 38 -75.25 -66.22 0.32
N VAL A 39 -74.65 -66.08 1.50
CA VAL A 39 -75.12 -66.64 2.79
C VAL A 39 -74.90 -65.58 3.89
N TYR A 40 -75.91 -65.34 4.71
CA TYR A 40 -75.93 -64.30 5.75
C TYR A 40 -75.40 -64.81 7.11
N ALA A 41 -74.51 -63.98 7.67
CA ALA A 41 -74.23 -63.64 9.07
C ALA A 41 -73.84 -64.74 10.08
N ASP A 42 -72.55 -64.74 10.42
CA ASP A 42 -72.11 -64.67 11.81
C ASP A 42 -71.03 -63.58 11.91
N SER A 43 -70.89 -62.92 13.06
CA SER A 43 -70.09 -61.70 13.24
C SER A 43 -68.61 -61.86 12.82
N LEU A 44 -68.27 -61.46 11.60
CA LEU A 44 -66.88 -61.34 11.15
C LEU A 44 -66.41 -59.91 11.37
N ASN A 45 -65.61 -59.74 12.42
CA ASN A 45 -64.74 -58.60 12.63
C ASN A 45 -63.55 -58.69 11.65
N ASP A 46 -63.81 -58.84 10.35
CA ASP A 46 -62.79 -58.94 9.31
C ASP A 46 -62.31 -57.52 8.96
N SER A 47 -61.42 -57.03 9.83
CA SER A 47 -60.75 -55.75 9.71
C SER A 47 -59.88 -55.72 8.44
N PHE A 48 -60.31 -54.97 7.43
CA PHE A 48 -59.43 -54.52 6.35
C PHE A 48 -58.20 -53.84 6.95
N VAL A 49 -57.01 -54.20 6.49
CA VAL A 49 -55.75 -53.62 6.95
C VAL A 49 -55.11 -52.83 5.83
N ASP A 50 -54.69 -51.61 6.15
CA ASP A 50 -53.87 -50.78 5.26
C ASP A 50 -52.44 -51.35 5.24
N VAL A 51 -51.91 -51.65 4.05
CA VAL A 51 -50.51 -52.00 3.85
C VAL A 51 -49.83 -50.99 2.93
N TYR A 52 -48.51 -50.94 3.01
CA TYR A 52 -47.67 -50.02 2.24
C TYR A 52 -46.59 -50.80 1.51
N HIS A 53 -46.62 -50.75 0.18
CA HIS A 53 -45.48 -51.20 -0.61
C HIS A 53 -44.37 -50.16 -0.55
N VAL A 54 -43.20 -50.60 -0.10
CA VAL A 54 -42.02 -49.75 0.06
C VAL A 54 -41.18 -49.85 -1.21
N TYR A 55 -40.76 -48.70 -1.71
CA TYR A 55 -39.85 -48.57 -2.85
C TYR A 55 -38.63 -47.78 -2.40
N VAL A 56 -37.44 -48.25 -2.80
CA VAL A 56 -36.15 -47.58 -2.59
C VAL A 56 -35.56 -47.33 -3.97
N ASP A 57 -35.35 -46.06 -4.33
CA ASP A 57 -34.92 -45.64 -5.67
C ASP A 57 -35.78 -46.29 -6.79
N GLU A 58 -37.11 -46.17 -6.64
CA GLU A 58 -38.13 -46.75 -7.53
C GLU A 58 -38.19 -48.29 -7.58
N LYS A 59 -37.33 -49.00 -6.85
CA LYS A 59 -37.33 -50.47 -6.78
C LYS A 59 -38.18 -50.96 -5.60
N HIS A 60 -39.15 -51.84 -5.89
CA HIS A 60 -39.94 -52.50 -4.84
C HIS A 60 -39.05 -53.37 -3.94
N VAL A 61 -39.10 -53.15 -2.63
CA VAL A 61 -38.28 -53.87 -1.64
C VAL A 61 -39.09 -54.76 -0.69
N GLY A 62 -40.39 -54.47 -0.52
CA GLY A 62 -41.29 -55.28 0.31
C GLY A 62 -42.59 -54.56 0.67
N THR A 63 -43.41 -55.20 1.49
CA THR A 63 -44.71 -54.66 1.96
C THR A 63 -44.72 -54.59 3.49
N ILE A 64 -45.20 -53.48 4.06
CA ILE A 64 -45.25 -53.26 5.51
C ILE A 64 -46.63 -52.82 5.98
N GLU A 65 -47.00 -53.11 7.23
CA GLU A 65 -48.29 -52.67 7.81
C GLU A 65 -48.22 -51.24 8.38
N SER A 66 -47.05 -50.79 8.84
CA SER A 66 -46.88 -49.51 9.51
C SER A 66 -45.67 -48.73 8.99
N LYS A 67 -45.92 -47.56 8.37
CA LYS A 67 -44.85 -46.62 7.98
C LYS A 67 -44.01 -46.18 9.18
N ASN A 68 -44.66 -45.92 10.30
CA ASN A 68 -44.03 -45.36 11.49
C ASN A 68 -42.89 -46.25 12.01
N GLU A 69 -43.03 -47.57 11.91
CA GLU A 69 -41.96 -48.49 12.34
C GLU A 69 -40.72 -48.40 11.45
N LEU A 70 -40.93 -48.32 10.12
CA LEU A 70 -39.82 -48.16 9.19
C LEU A 70 -39.18 -46.77 9.28
N GLU A 71 -40.00 -45.72 9.45
CA GLU A 71 -39.54 -44.35 9.67
C GLU A 71 -38.68 -44.22 10.93
N GLN A 72 -39.10 -44.84 12.05
CA GLN A 72 -38.29 -44.90 13.28
C GLN A 72 -36.98 -45.67 13.09
N TYR A 73 -36.97 -46.72 12.27
CA TYR A 73 -35.74 -47.45 11.95
C TYR A 73 -34.76 -46.59 11.14
N ILE A 74 -35.26 -45.86 10.13
CA ILE A 74 -34.47 -44.93 9.33
C ILE A 74 -33.93 -43.80 10.20
N GLU A 75 -34.77 -43.18 11.04
CA GLU A 75 -34.37 -42.12 11.97
C GLU A 75 -33.30 -42.60 12.94
N LYS A 76 -33.42 -43.83 13.46
CA LYS A 76 -32.39 -44.43 14.32
C LYS A 76 -31.05 -44.61 13.59
N LYS A 77 -31.08 -45.06 12.33
CA LYS A 77 -29.87 -45.21 11.50
C LYS A 77 -29.26 -43.84 11.15
N GLU A 78 -30.08 -42.84 10.87
CA GLU A 78 -29.66 -41.44 10.68
C GLU A 78 -28.95 -40.93 11.93
N THR A 79 -29.59 -40.97 13.10
CA THR A 79 -28.96 -40.53 14.37
C THR A 79 -27.70 -41.32 14.73
N GLN A 80 -27.61 -42.59 14.34
CA GLN A 80 -26.39 -43.38 14.53
C GLN A 80 -25.26 -42.89 13.64
N ALA A 81 -25.54 -42.60 12.36
CA ALA A 81 -24.57 -42.03 11.44
C ALA A 81 -24.17 -40.61 11.86
N GLU A 82 -25.09 -39.75 12.30
CA GLU A 82 -24.78 -38.40 12.78
C GLU A 82 -23.81 -38.42 13.97
N LYS A 83 -23.92 -39.40 14.88
CA LYS A 83 -22.98 -39.58 15.99
C LYS A 83 -21.57 -39.97 15.55
N GLU A 84 -21.44 -40.64 14.40
CA GLU A 84 -20.14 -41.01 13.84
C GLU A 84 -19.42 -39.80 13.24
N TYR A 85 -20.18 -38.84 12.72
CA TYR A 85 -19.68 -37.63 12.04
C TYR A 85 -19.92 -36.36 12.85
N ASP A 86 -19.54 -36.36 14.13
CA ASP A 86 -19.53 -35.17 15.02
C ASP A 86 -20.85 -34.37 15.05
N HIS A 87 -21.99 -35.07 15.03
CA HIS A 87 -23.34 -34.48 15.07
C HIS A 87 -23.72 -33.64 13.83
N ILE A 88 -23.07 -33.86 12.69
CA ILE A 88 -23.48 -33.28 11.41
C ILE A 88 -24.86 -33.79 11.02
N ASP A 89 -25.74 -32.90 10.57
CA ASP A 89 -27.07 -33.26 10.06
C ASP A 89 -26.96 -34.08 8.77
N LEU A 90 -27.45 -35.32 8.80
CA LEU A 90 -27.39 -36.24 7.67
C LEU A 90 -28.77 -36.47 7.06
N LEU A 91 -28.79 -36.79 5.76
CA LEU A 91 -29.99 -37.13 5.01
C LEU A 91 -29.76 -38.44 4.24
N PRO A 92 -30.78 -39.33 4.17
CA PRO A 92 -30.73 -40.50 3.29
C PRO A 92 -30.48 -40.09 1.84
N GLU A 93 -29.53 -40.76 1.18
CA GLU A 93 -29.28 -40.57 -0.24
C GLU A 93 -30.36 -41.21 -1.10
N GLN A 94 -30.89 -42.35 -0.68
CA GLN A 94 -31.93 -43.08 -1.40
C GLN A 94 -33.29 -42.42 -1.28
N ASP A 95 -34.09 -42.47 -2.34
CA ASP A 95 -35.49 -42.07 -2.32
C ASP A 95 -36.37 -43.21 -1.81
N ILE A 96 -37.02 -43.02 -0.66
CA ILE A 96 -37.88 -44.01 -0.03
C ILE A 96 -39.33 -43.55 -0.16
N SER A 97 -40.12 -44.30 -0.92
CA SER A 97 -41.52 -43.99 -1.18
C SER A 97 -42.46 -45.14 -0.82
N TYR A 98 -43.73 -44.80 -0.61
CA TYR A 98 -44.75 -45.71 -0.10
C TYR A 98 -46.00 -45.65 -0.97
N VAL A 99 -46.47 -46.80 -1.44
CA VAL A 99 -47.76 -46.94 -2.13
C VAL A 99 -48.72 -47.68 -1.22
N LYS A 100 -49.86 -47.05 -0.91
CA LYS A 100 -50.88 -47.60 -0.01
C LYS A 100 -51.79 -48.58 -0.77
N GLU A 101 -52.04 -49.76 -0.18
CA GLU A 101 -53.01 -50.76 -0.63
C GLU A 101 -53.87 -51.23 0.57
N ILE A 102 -55.10 -51.69 0.32
CA ILE A 102 -56.00 -52.25 1.33
C ILE A 102 -56.13 -53.75 1.07
N VAL A 103 -55.85 -54.58 2.07
CA VAL A 103 -55.84 -56.05 1.93
C VAL A 103 -56.63 -56.76 3.04
N PHE A 104 -57.03 -58.01 2.76
CA PHE A 104 -57.74 -58.89 3.71
C PHE A 104 -56.80 -59.68 4.63
N THR A 105 -55.60 -60.01 4.14
CA THR A 105 -54.58 -60.73 4.91
C THR A 105 -53.24 -60.05 4.64
N PRO A 106 -52.79 -59.16 5.53
CA PRO A 106 -51.54 -58.46 5.34
C PRO A 106 -50.37 -59.44 5.43
N LYS A 107 -49.35 -59.21 4.60
CA LYS A 107 -48.05 -59.86 4.71
C LYS A 107 -47.05 -58.77 5.10
N ASP A 108 -46.68 -58.74 6.37
CA ASP A 108 -45.67 -57.82 6.85
C ASP A 108 -44.27 -58.38 6.60
N GLU A 109 -43.50 -57.67 5.79
CA GLU A 109 -42.12 -58.01 5.40
C GLU A 109 -41.13 -57.00 6.01
N ILE A 110 -41.48 -56.35 7.12
CA ILE A 110 -40.67 -55.30 7.75
C ILE A 110 -39.21 -55.70 7.98
N ASP A 111 -38.92 -56.94 8.39
CA ASP A 111 -37.54 -57.41 8.61
C ASP A 111 -36.75 -57.55 7.30
N GLN A 112 -37.40 -57.99 6.22
CA GLN A 112 -36.80 -58.04 4.89
C GLN A 112 -36.50 -56.63 4.38
N VAL A 113 -37.44 -55.70 4.57
CA VAL A 113 -37.27 -54.29 4.19
C VAL A 113 -36.14 -53.63 4.99
N LYS A 114 -36.09 -53.85 6.32
CA LYS A 114 -35.00 -53.35 7.18
C LYS A 114 -33.64 -53.89 6.75
N ASN A 115 -33.52 -55.18 6.45
CA ASN A 115 -32.27 -55.78 5.98
C ASN A 115 -31.85 -55.28 4.58
N SER A 116 -32.82 -55.00 3.70
CA SER A 116 -32.54 -54.35 2.42
C SER A 116 -31.94 -52.96 2.66
N LEU A 117 -32.57 -52.14 3.52
CA LEU A 117 -32.08 -50.81 3.85
C LEU A 117 -30.73 -50.85 4.56
N GLU A 118 -30.46 -51.82 5.42
CA GLU A 118 -29.17 -51.93 6.13
C GLU A 118 -27.96 -52.00 5.20
N ASN A 119 -28.14 -52.58 4.00
CA ASN A 119 -27.07 -52.75 3.02
C ASN A 119 -27.07 -51.69 1.91
N THR A 120 -28.14 -50.88 1.80
CA THR A 120 -28.29 -49.89 0.72
C THR A 120 -28.35 -48.45 1.21
N LEU A 121 -28.72 -48.21 2.46
CA LEU A 121 -28.92 -46.87 3.00
C LEU A 121 -27.57 -46.18 3.18
N THR A 122 -27.34 -45.12 2.42
CA THR A 122 -26.20 -44.21 2.56
C THR A 122 -26.71 -42.84 2.97
N PHE A 123 -25.81 -42.06 3.57
CA PHE A 123 -26.13 -40.77 4.16
C PHE A 123 -25.21 -39.69 3.62
N SER A 124 -25.82 -38.60 3.15
CA SER A 124 -25.14 -37.38 2.72
C SER A 124 -25.41 -36.26 3.72
N ALA A 125 -24.43 -35.40 3.97
CA ALA A 125 -24.65 -34.19 4.74
C ALA A 125 -25.28 -33.10 3.88
N SER A 126 -26.19 -32.33 4.48
CA SER A 126 -26.64 -31.07 3.87
C SER A 126 -25.50 -30.06 3.96
N ALA A 127 -25.22 -29.37 2.84
CA ALA A 127 -24.08 -28.47 2.79
C ALA A 127 -24.38 -27.20 1.99
N VAL A 128 -23.57 -26.18 2.24
CA VAL A 128 -23.41 -25.02 1.38
C VAL A 128 -22.12 -25.18 0.59
N LYS A 129 -22.27 -25.26 -0.73
CA LYS A 129 -21.17 -25.28 -1.69
C LYS A 129 -20.67 -23.86 -1.96
N LEU A 130 -19.36 -23.63 -1.78
CA LEU A 130 -18.69 -22.37 -2.09
C LEU A 130 -17.93 -22.47 -3.42
N GLN A 131 -18.28 -21.61 -4.38
CA GLN A 131 -17.58 -21.49 -5.66
C GLN A 131 -17.09 -20.05 -5.88
N ILE A 132 -15.90 -19.89 -6.47
CA ILE A 132 -15.36 -18.59 -6.86
C ILE A 132 -15.06 -18.67 -8.36
N GLY A 133 -15.79 -17.88 -9.15
CA GLY A 133 -15.91 -18.14 -10.59
C GLY A 133 -16.39 -19.56 -10.84
N ASP A 134 -15.69 -20.31 -11.71
CA ASP A 134 -16.01 -21.71 -12.02
C ASP A 134 -15.38 -22.71 -11.04
N LYS A 135 -14.59 -22.24 -10.06
CA LYS A 135 -13.80 -23.12 -9.19
C LYS A 135 -14.55 -23.46 -7.92
N LEU A 136 -14.72 -24.76 -7.66
CA LEU A 136 -15.14 -25.27 -6.36
C LEU A 136 -14.03 -25.08 -5.34
N ILE A 137 -14.35 -24.40 -4.24
CA ILE A 137 -13.43 -24.19 -3.12
C ILE A 137 -13.66 -25.23 -2.03
N GLY A 138 -14.93 -25.52 -1.72
CA GLY A 138 -15.29 -26.55 -0.76
C GLY A 138 -16.76 -26.51 -0.35
N TYR A 139 -17.11 -27.38 0.59
CA TYR A 139 -18.43 -27.50 1.19
C TYR A 139 -18.34 -27.19 2.68
N VAL A 140 -19.29 -26.45 3.22
CA VAL A 140 -19.43 -26.19 4.66
C VAL A 140 -20.84 -26.53 5.11
N GLU A 141 -21.02 -26.74 6.41
CA GLU A 141 -22.30 -27.14 7.00
C GLU A 141 -23.44 -26.17 6.66
N ASP A 142 -23.20 -24.87 6.82
CA ASP A 142 -24.20 -23.84 6.59
C ASP A 142 -23.60 -22.48 6.17
N LEU A 143 -24.48 -21.49 5.98
CA LEU A 143 -24.08 -20.12 5.63
C LEU A 143 -23.35 -19.41 6.77
N ASP A 144 -23.58 -19.77 8.02
CA ASP A 144 -22.91 -19.16 9.17
C ASP A 144 -21.43 -19.56 9.19
N ALA A 145 -21.15 -20.86 9.00
CA ALA A 145 -19.80 -21.37 8.84
C ALA A 145 -19.06 -20.70 7.68
N ALA A 146 -19.75 -20.48 6.55
CA ALA A 146 -19.20 -19.74 5.40
C ALA A 146 -18.88 -18.28 5.76
N ASN A 147 -19.82 -17.55 6.35
CA ASN A 147 -19.66 -16.15 6.76
C ASN A 147 -18.50 -16.00 7.77
N LYS A 148 -18.43 -16.89 8.77
CA LYS A 148 -17.37 -16.91 9.78
C LYS A 148 -16.00 -17.12 9.16
N ALA A 149 -15.88 -18.02 8.19
CA ALA A 149 -14.63 -18.24 7.47
C ALA A 149 -14.19 -16.97 6.72
N ILE A 150 -15.10 -16.33 5.98
CA ILE A 150 -14.80 -15.13 5.19
C ILE A 150 -14.46 -13.93 6.08
N ASN A 151 -15.19 -13.71 7.18
CA ASN A 151 -14.91 -12.64 8.15
C ASN A 151 -13.51 -12.72 8.74
N LYS A 152 -13.06 -13.93 9.07
CA LYS A 152 -11.70 -14.12 9.58
C LYS A 152 -10.63 -13.78 8.55
N VAL A 153 -10.89 -13.97 7.26
CA VAL A 153 -9.96 -13.53 6.20
C VAL A 153 -10.03 -12.02 6.04
N VAL A 154 -11.24 -11.46 5.95
CA VAL A 154 -11.46 -10.03 5.69
C VAL A 154 -10.87 -9.16 6.78
N SER A 155 -11.09 -9.51 8.05
CA SER A 155 -10.61 -8.74 9.20
C SER A 155 -9.08 -8.57 9.25
N GLN A 156 -8.31 -9.42 8.57
CA GLN A 156 -6.84 -9.29 8.49
C GLN A 156 -6.37 -8.14 7.59
N TYR A 157 -7.25 -7.65 6.70
CA TYR A 157 -6.92 -6.62 5.71
C TYR A 157 -7.65 -5.30 5.95
N LEU A 158 -8.51 -5.24 6.97
CA LEU A 158 -9.22 -4.01 7.29
C LEU A 158 -8.35 -3.07 8.15
N PRO A 159 -8.53 -1.75 8.03
CA PRO A 159 -7.83 -0.80 8.86
C PRO A 159 -8.16 -1.01 10.35
N GLU A 160 -7.20 -0.68 11.21
CA GLU A 160 -7.38 -0.74 12.66
C GLU A 160 -8.62 0.05 13.10
N GLY A 161 -9.38 -0.52 14.06
CA GLY A 161 -10.63 0.05 14.54
C GLY A 161 -11.90 -0.54 13.90
N ILE A 162 -11.76 -1.40 12.89
CA ILE A 162 -12.86 -2.20 12.35
C ILE A 162 -12.72 -3.65 12.84
N SER A 163 -13.54 -4.04 13.83
CA SER A 163 -13.47 -5.37 14.45
C SER A 163 -14.76 -6.18 14.32
N GLU A 164 -15.60 -5.84 13.35
CA GLU A 164 -16.94 -6.41 13.21
C GLU A 164 -16.99 -7.58 12.24
N ASP A 165 -17.83 -8.56 12.57
CA ASP A 165 -18.19 -9.66 11.67
C ASP A 165 -19.25 -9.16 10.69
N PHE A 166 -18.88 -9.07 9.42
CA PHE A 166 -19.73 -8.72 8.29
C PHE A 166 -20.54 -9.93 7.84
N GLU A 167 -21.85 -9.76 7.74
CA GLU A 167 -22.72 -10.81 7.22
C GLU A 167 -22.73 -10.77 5.68
N PHE A 168 -21.71 -11.37 5.04
CA PHE A 168 -21.53 -11.36 3.57
C PHE A 168 -22.68 -12.05 2.82
N LEU A 169 -23.32 -13.02 3.47
CA LEU A 169 -24.31 -13.91 2.86
C LEU A 169 -25.63 -13.87 3.62
N LYS A 170 -26.71 -13.56 2.90
CA LYS A 170 -28.09 -13.66 3.39
C LYS A 170 -28.93 -14.58 2.53
N LYS A 171 -29.80 -15.33 3.20
CA LYS A 171 -30.83 -16.15 2.57
C LYS A 171 -32.08 -15.29 2.38
N GLU A 172 -32.34 -14.85 1.15
CA GLU A 172 -33.58 -14.16 0.75
C GLU A 172 -34.27 -14.97 -0.36
N ASP A 173 -35.53 -15.31 -0.18
CA ASP A 173 -36.36 -16.01 -1.20
C ASP A 173 -35.72 -17.30 -1.77
N ASN A 174 -35.14 -18.13 -0.90
CA ASN A 174 -34.42 -19.37 -1.30
C ASN A 174 -33.21 -19.15 -2.23
N GLN A 175 -32.76 -17.91 -2.39
CA GLN A 175 -31.53 -17.56 -3.09
C GLN A 175 -30.54 -16.89 -2.11
N ILE A 176 -29.25 -17.08 -2.35
CA ILE A 176 -28.21 -16.45 -1.54
C ILE A 176 -27.83 -15.14 -2.25
N LYS A 177 -28.14 -14.00 -1.63
CA LYS A 177 -27.82 -12.66 -2.16
C LYS A 177 -26.63 -12.06 -1.42
N LYS A 178 -25.82 -11.29 -2.16
CA LYS A 178 -24.72 -10.46 -1.63
C LYS A 178 -25.33 -9.28 -0.88
N SER A 179 -25.04 -9.15 0.42
CA SER A 179 -25.42 -7.96 1.17
C SER A 179 -24.49 -6.79 0.84
N SER A 180 -24.99 -5.56 1.01
CA SER A 180 -24.11 -4.38 1.03
C SER A 180 -23.35 -4.41 2.36
N LEU A 181 -22.01 -4.39 2.30
CA LEU A 181 -21.14 -4.65 3.45
C LEU A 181 -21.32 -3.68 4.62
N LEU A 182 -21.90 -2.51 4.36
CA LEU A 182 -22.18 -1.52 5.38
C LEU A 182 -23.50 -1.78 6.13
N SER A 183 -24.46 -2.50 5.53
CA SER A 183 -25.84 -2.61 6.04
C SER A 183 -26.04 -3.51 7.28
N HIS A 184 -24.97 -4.16 7.79
CA HIS A 184 -25.05 -5.14 8.88
C HIS A 184 -24.24 -4.78 10.13
N LEU A 185 -23.71 -3.56 10.21
CA LEU A 185 -23.03 -3.06 11.40
C LEU A 185 -24.03 -2.99 12.60
N PRO A 186 -23.66 -3.45 13.81
CA PRO A 186 -24.39 -3.21 15.05
C PRO A 186 -24.70 -1.72 15.25
N SER A 187 -25.82 -1.45 15.89
CA SER A 187 -26.36 -0.10 16.13
C SER A 187 -25.38 0.88 16.80
N ASP A 188 -24.36 0.36 17.46
CA ASP A 188 -23.41 1.10 18.28
C ASP A 188 -22.30 1.76 17.44
N VAL A 189 -22.19 1.39 16.15
CA VAL A 189 -21.26 1.96 15.15
C VAL A 189 -21.95 2.92 14.17
N LYS A 190 -23.26 3.17 14.34
CA LYS A 190 -24.04 4.09 13.47
C LYS A 190 -24.33 5.45 14.12
N ALA A 191 -23.56 6.46 13.74
CA ALA A 191 -24.00 7.83 13.38
C ALA A 191 -22.74 8.68 13.16
N ILE A 192 -22.58 9.39 12.04
CA ILE A 192 -23.18 10.70 11.80
C ILE A 192 -23.33 10.90 10.28
N ALA A 193 -24.55 11.25 9.85
CA ALA A 193 -24.80 11.81 8.54
C ALA A 193 -24.64 13.33 8.59
N LYS A 194 -24.01 13.91 7.56
CA LYS A 194 -24.61 15.01 6.78
C LYS A 194 -23.86 15.32 5.47
N ASP A 195 -24.71 15.45 4.46
CA ASP A 195 -24.62 16.09 3.14
C ASP A 195 -23.91 15.44 1.93
N SER A 196 -24.78 15.11 0.96
CA SER A 196 -24.63 14.75 -0.48
C SER A 196 -23.52 13.75 -0.85
N GLU A 197 -23.75 12.47 -1.14
CA GLU A 197 -24.80 11.81 -1.93
C GLU A 197 -25.40 10.59 -1.19
N LYS A 198 -26.72 10.43 -1.31
CA LYS A 198 -27.58 9.67 -0.39
C LYS A 198 -27.37 8.14 -0.44
N ASN A 199 -27.27 7.54 0.76
CA ASN A 199 -27.49 6.13 1.12
C ASN A 199 -26.31 5.13 1.04
N LYS A 200 -25.08 5.53 1.34
CA LYS A 200 -24.07 4.57 1.84
C LYS A 200 -23.72 4.92 3.28
N GLU A 201 -23.90 3.97 4.19
CA GLU A 201 -23.49 4.14 5.59
C GLU A 201 -21.96 4.30 5.63
N GLN A 202 -21.43 5.21 6.45
CA GLN A 202 -20.00 5.51 6.49
C GLN A 202 -19.46 5.19 7.88
N ILE A 203 -18.28 4.60 7.96
CA ILE A 203 -17.61 4.28 9.23
C ILE A 203 -16.55 5.34 9.47
N LYS A 204 -16.61 6.05 10.60
CA LYS A 204 -15.57 7.01 10.97
C LYS A 204 -14.65 6.39 12.03
N LEU A 205 -13.37 6.32 11.71
CA LEU A 205 -12.32 5.84 12.60
C LEU A 205 -11.86 6.93 13.57
N ASN A 206 -11.16 6.54 14.63
CA ASN A 206 -10.72 7.44 15.70
C ASN A 206 -9.74 8.53 15.23
N ASP A 207 -8.97 8.25 14.17
CA ASP A 207 -8.04 9.17 13.53
C ASP A 207 -8.72 10.17 12.58
N GLY A 208 -10.05 10.08 12.41
CA GLY A 208 -10.83 10.92 11.51
C GLY A 208 -11.05 10.33 10.12
N THR A 209 -10.38 9.22 9.78
CA THR A 209 -10.55 8.51 8.51
C THR A 209 -11.98 7.99 8.35
N ILE A 210 -12.56 8.14 7.17
CA ILE A 210 -13.93 7.70 6.86
C ILE A 210 -13.87 6.54 5.87
N VAL A 211 -14.28 5.34 6.29
CA VAL A 211 -14.44 4.19 5.39
C VAL A 211 -15.78 4.30 4.68
N THR A 212 -15.72 4.23 3.35
CA THR A 212 -16.87 4.45 2.46
C THR A 212 -17.32 3.20 1.72
N ASP A 213 -16.43 2.21 1.61
CA ASP A 213 -16.73 0.94 0.95
C ASP A 213 -15.77 -0.13 1.49
N ILE A 214 -16.27 -1.32 1.76
CA ILE A 214 -15.49 -2.53 2.02
C ILE A 214 -16.06 -3.58 1.07
N GLY A 215 -15.23 -4.45 0.52
CA GLY A 215 -15.59 -5.33 -0.58
C GLY A 215 -14.66 -6.52 -0.70
N LEU A 216 -15.21 -7.58 -1.31
CA LEU A 216 -14.41 -8.62 -1.93
C LEU A 216 -14.39 -8.34 -3.44
N THR A 217 -13.21 -8.44 -4.03
CA THR A 217 -13.02 -8.25 -5.49
C THR A 217 -13.71 -9.39 -6.25
N GLU A 218 -13.72 -10.59 -5.65
CA GLU A 218 -14.18 -11.80 -6.31
C GLU A 218 -15.69 -12.02 -6.10
N ASN A 219 -16.33 -12.54 -7.14
CA ASN A 219 -17.71 -12.99 -7.06
C ASN A 219 -17.75 -14.41 -6.50
N ILE A 220 -18.20 -14.53 -5.25
CA ILE A 220 -18.38 -15.80 -4.58
C ILE A 220 -19.83 -16.25 -4.74
N HIS A 221 -20.02 -17.46 -5.25
CA HIS A 221 -21.31 -18.10 -5.42
C HIS A 221 -21.52 -19.18 -4.37
N PHE A 222 -22.72 -19.20 -3.80
CA PHE A 222 -23.11 -20.17 -2.80
C PHE A 222 -24.39 -20.85 -3.22
N THR A 223 -24.41 -22.18 -3.11
CA THR A 223 -25.57 -23.01 -3.42
C THR A 223 -25.75 -24.08 -2.36
N ASN A 224 -26.99 -24.44 -2.08
CA ASN A 224 -27.28 -25.61 -1.28
C ASN A 224 -26.95 -26.85 -2.09
N ASP A 225 -26.25 -27.81 -1.50
CA ASP A 225 -25.86 -29.07 -2.12
C ASP A 225 -25.87 -30.19 -1.06
N THR A 226 -25.66 -31.42 -1.49
CA THR A 226 -25.45 -32.58 -0.59
C THR A 226 -24.09 -33.19 -0.87
N VAL A 227 -23.36 -33.56 0.19
CA VAL A 227 -21.97 -34.02 0.08
C VAL A 227 -21.67 -35.17 1.05
N GLU A 228 -20.67 -35.99 0.76
CA GLU A 228 -20.15 -36.96 1.73
C GLU A 228 -19.67 -36.23 3.00
N PRO A 229 -19.99 -36.72 4.22
CA PRO A 229 -19.68 -36.01 5.47
C PRO A 229 -18.18 -35.72 5.66
N ASN A 230 -17.30 -36.57 5.15
CA ASN A 230 -15.84 -36.39 5.20
C ASN A 230 -15.30 -35.25 4.31
N GLN A 231 -16.11 -34.73 3.38
CA GLN A 231 -15.77 -33.61 2.49
C GLN A 231 -16.22 -32.26 3.04
N LEU A 232 -16.99 -32.24 4.14
CA LEU A 232 -17.36 -31.02 4.84
C LEU A 232 -16.15 -30.40 5.51
N LEU A 233 -15.98 -29.10 5.26
CA LEU A 233 -14.96 -28.29 5.88
C LEU A 233 -15.52 -27.58 7.09
N THR A 234 -14.71 -27.47 8.13
CA THR A 234 -14.97 -26.51 9.21
C THR A 234 -14.73 -25.08 8.72
N ALA A 235 -15.32 -24.09 9.39
CA ALA A 235 -15.07 -22.68 9.09
C ALA A 235 -13.56 -22.33 9.10
N GLU A 236 -12.77 -22.95 9.97
CA GLU A 236 -11.32 -22.73 10.05
C GLU A 236 -10.55 -23.37 8.89
N GLN A 237 -10.97 -24.56 8.45
CA GLN A 237 -10.38 -25.21 7.27
C GLN A 237 -10.70 -24.41 6.01
N LEU A 238 -11.93 -23.92 5.87
CA LEU A 238 -12.31 -23.06 4.76
C LEU A 238 -11.54 -21.74 4.78
N GLN A 239 -11.42 -21.07 5.94
CA GLN A 239 -10.60 -19.86 6.09
C GLN A 239 -9.17 -20.09 5.58
N LYS A 240 -8.50 -21.14 6.06
CA LYS A 240 -7.13 -21.48 5.62
C LYS A 240 -7.05 -21.76 4.13
N LEU A 241 -8.08 -22.33 3.51
CA LEU A 241 -8.11 -22.53 2.06
C LEU A 241 -8.26 -21.20 1.31
N LEU A 242 -9.10 -20.29 1.79
CA LEU A 242 -9.28 -18.96 1.19
C LEU A 242 -7.99 -18.13 1.24
N GLU A 243 -7.31 -18.13 2.39
CA GLU A 243 -6.00 -17.46 2.61
C GLU A 243 -4.90 -18.10 1.77
N ARG A 244 -4.78 -19.44 1.85
CA ARG A 244 -3.77 -20.18 1.09
C ARG A 244 -4.01 -20.10 -0.40
N GLY A 245 -5.24 -19.83 -0.86
CA GLY A 245 -5.49 -19.59 -2.27
C GLY A 245 -5.25 -20.76 -3.22
N ALA A 246 -5.26 -20.46 -4.51
CA ALA A 246 -4.88 -21.43 -5.54
C ALA A 246 -3.36 -21.58 -5.58
N LYS A 247 -2.86 -22.81 -5.75
CA LYS A 247 -1.45 -23.00 -6.13
C LYS A 247 -1.14 -22.12 -7.36
N GLY A 248 -0.14 -21.25 -7.22
CA GLY A 248 0.43 -20.51 -8.34
C GLY A 248 0.86 -21.51 -9.43
N LYS A 249 0.64 -21.17 -10.69
CA LYS A 249 0.97 -22.06 -11.82
C LYS A 249 2.38 -21.81 -12.35
N LYS A 250 3.07 -20.76 -11.90
CA LYS A 250 4.42 -20.46 -12.36
C LYS A 250 5.42 -21.37 -11.68
N VAL A 251 5.89 -22.32 -12.48
CA VAL A 251 7.01 -23.20 -12.15
C VAL A 251 8.20 -22.69 -12.93
N HIS A 252 9.30 -22.47 -12.23
CA HIS A 252 10.59 -22.22 -12.83
C HIS A 252 11.39 -23.52 -12.86
N THR A 253 11.96 -23.83 -14.02
CA THR A 253 12.81 -24.99 -14.21
C THR A 253 14.26 -24.57 -14.06
N ILE A 254 14.94 -25.11 -13.05
CA ILE A 254 16.32 -24.79 -12.72
C ILE A 254 17.24 -25.03 -13.92
N GLN A 255 17.97 -24.00 -14.32
CA GLN A 255 18.97 -24.05 -15.38
C GLN A 255 20.37 -24.36 -14.84
N GLN A 256 21.31 -24.57 -15.76
CA GLN A 256 22.69 -24.88 -15.41
C GLN A 256 23.34 -23.70 -14.66
N ASN A 257 23.94 -23.99 -13.51
CA ASN A 257 24.58 -23.02 -12.58
C ASN A 257 23.60 -22.07 -11.87
N GLU A 258 22.31 -22.35 -11.89
CA GLU A 258 21.30 -21.57 -11.17
C GLU A 258 21.17 -22.06 -9.72
N VAL A 259 20.95 -21.14 -8.80
CA VAL A 259 20.79 -21.41 -7.36
C VAL A 259 19.50 -20.78 -6.85
N LEU A 260 18.91 -21.38 -5.81
CA LEU A 260 17.63 -20.92 -5.24
C LEU A 260 17.60 -19.42 -4.90
N GLY A 261 18.71 -18.86 -4.43
CA GLY A 261 18.81 -17.42 -4.13
C GLY A 261 18.70 -16.53 -5.38
N GLN A 262 19.24 -16.97 -6.52
CA GLN A 262 19.10 -16.24 -7.78
C GLN A 262 17.67 -16.36 -8.31
N VAL A 263 17.09 -17.56 -8.24
CA VAL A 263 15.68 -17.77 -8.58
C VAL A 263 14.78 -16.87 -7.75
N ALA A 264 14.96 -16.82 -6.42
CA ALA A 264 14.19 -15.92 -5.56
C ALA A 264 14.27 -14.45 -6.05
N MET A 265 15.47 -13.95 -6.33
CA MET A 265 15.67 -12.58 -6.83
C MET A 265 15.01 -12.32 -8.19
N ASP A 266 15.11 -13.26 -9.13
CA ASP A 266 14.56 -13.10 -10.48
C ASP A 266 13.02 -13.00 -10.51
N TYR A 267 12.36 -13.45 -9.43
CA TYR A 267 10.91 -13.38 -9.24
C TYR A 267 10.49 -12.41 -8.13
N ASP A 268 11.38 -11.51 -7.68
CA ASP A 268 11.13 -10.54 -6.60
C ASP A 268 10.63 -11.20 -5.28
N LEU A 269 11.13 -12.40 -4.98
CA LEU A 269 10.84 -13.14 -3.75
C LEU A 269 12.02 -13.08 -2.77
N SER A 270 11.72 -13.09 -1.47
CA SER A 270 12.69 -13.46 -0.45
C SER A 270 12.96 -14.97 -0.46
N MET A 271 14.12 -15.37 0.09
CA MET A 271 14.46 -16.78 0.22
C MET A 271 13.47 -17.54 1.10
N ASP A 272 12.90 -16.90 2.12
CA ASP A 272 11.90 -17.53 3.00
C ASP A 272 10.56 -17.72 2.26
N GLU A 273 10.11 -16.74 1.46
CA GLU A 273 8.91 -16.87 0.63
C GLU A 273 9.06 -17.98 -0.43
N LEU A 274 10.22 -18.10 -1.08
CA LEU A 274 10.47 -19.18 -2.04
C LEU A 274 10.41 -20.56 -1.38
N LEU A 275 10.93 -20.72 -0.15
CA LEU A 275 10.89 -21.98 0.58
C LEU A 275 9.49 -22.32 1.10
N ASP A 276 8.69 -21.33 1.48
CA ASP A 276 7.28 -21.53 1.87
C ASP A 276 6.44 -22.08 0.70
N LEU A 277 6.79 -21.73 -0.55
CA LEU A 277 6.18 -22.28 -1.75
C LEU A 277 6.64 -23.71 -2.07
N ASN A 278 7.79 -24.11 -1.54
CA ASN A 278 8.44 -25.39 -1.84
C ASN A 278 8.83 -26.09 -0.53
N PRO A 279 7.87 -26.61 0.25
CA PRO A 279 8.12 -27.17 1.59
C PRO A 279 9.06 -28.39 1.60
N ASP A 280 9.30 -29.00 0.44
CA ASP A 280 10.26 -30.10 0.26
C ASP A 280 11.72 -29.59 0.14
N LEU A 281 11.93 -28.27 0.09
CA LEU A 281 13.23 -27.60 0.01
C LEU A 281 13.54 -26.89 1.33
N GLY A 282 14.82 -26.88 1.70
CA GLY A 282 15.35 -26.09 2.81
C GLY A 282 16.42 -25.12 2.33
N LYS A 283 16.89 -24.23 3.23
CA LYS A 283 17.90 -23.19 2.93
C LYS A 283 19.19 -23.71 2.30
N ASN A 284 19.55 -24.97 2.59
CA ASN A 284 20.76 -25.63 2.10
C ASN A 284 20.45 -26.73 1.06
N SER A 285 19.23 -26.78 0.52
CA SER A 285 18.88 -27.76 -0.50
C SER A 285 19.68 -27.52 -1.78
N ILE A 286 20.28 -28.59 -2.30
CA ILE A 286 20.95 -28.58 -3.59
C ILE A 286 19.89 -28.86 -4.65
N VAL A 287 19.70 -27.90 -5.56
CA VAL A 287 18.79 -28.06 -6.70
C VAL A 287 19.50 -28.69 -7.90
N GLN A 288 18.77 -29.50 -8.66
CA GLN A 288 19.29 -30.14 -9.88
C GLN A 288 18.79 -29.41 -11.13
N VAL A 289 19.60 -29.43 -12.19
CA VAL A 289 19.16 -28.91 -13.50
C VAL A 289 17.92 -29.69 -13.96
N GLY A 290 16.88 -28.96 -14.38
CA GLY A 290 15.59 -29.52 -14.74
C GLY A 290 14.61 -29.69 -13.57
N GLN A 291 15.03 -29.42 -12.32
CA GLN A 291 14.14 -29.44 -11.17
C GLN A 291 13.14 -28.29 -11.25
N GLU A 292 11.89 -28.59 -10.92
CA GLU A 292 10.81 -27.62 -10.85
C GLU A 292 10.76 -26.96 -9.47
N VAL A 293 10.75 -25.63 -9.46
CA VAL A 293 10.59 -24.80 -8.25
C VAL A 293 9.39 -23.88 -8.46
N TYR A 294 8.45 -23.89 -7.51
CA TYR A 294 7.33 -22.96 -7.51
C TYR A 294 7.83 -21.55 -7.18
N VAL A 295 7.65 -20.62 -8.10
CA VAL A 295 8.19 -19.23 -8.01
C VAL A 295 7.10 -18.18 -8.02
N GLU A 296 5.84 -18.60 -8.05
CA GLU A 296 4.72 -17.71 -7.84
C GLU A 296 3.93 -18.22 -6.64
N GLY A 297 3.68 -17.28 -5.74
CA GLY A 297 2.90 -17.45 -4.54
C GLY A 297 1.59 -18.19 -4.79
N ARG A 298 1.06 -18.85 -3.77
CA ARG A 298 -0.36 -19.18 -3.85
C ARG A 298 -1.15 -17.87 -3.84
N LYS A 299 -1.97 -17.65 -4.86
CA LYS A 299 -2.81 -16.44 -4.94
C LYS A 299 -4.07 -16.68 -4.10
N PRO A 300 -4.35 -15.87 -3.05
CA PRO A 300 -5.55 -16.02 -2.24
C PRO A 300 -6.79 -16.09 -3.14
N TYR A 301 -7.78 -16.85 -2.71
CA TYR A 301 -8.99 -17.00 -3.52
C TYR A 301 -9.86 -15.76 -3.53
N ILE A 302 -9.67 -14.89 -2.54
CA ILE A 302 -10.43 -13.66 -2.36
C ILE A 302 -9.47 -12.53 -2.07
N ASP A 303 -9.61 -11.44 -2.80
CA ASP A 303 -8.95 -10.18 -2.50
C ASP A 303 -9.92 -9.24 -1.79
N VAL A 304 -9.46 -8.64 -0.69
CA VAL A 304 -10.22 -7.67 0.10
C VAL A 304 -9.87 -6.27 -0.37
N SER A 305 -10.88 -5.50 -0.75
CA SER A 305 -10.74 -4.10 -1.15
C SER A 305 -11.53 -3.20 -0.22
N TYR A 306 -10.98 -2.07 0.18
CA TYR A 306 -11.74 -1.04 0.91
C TYR A 306 -11.34 0.35 0.43
N THR A 307 -12.28 1.29 0.54
CA THR A 307 -12.10 2.69 0.16
C THR A 307 -12.26 3.59 1.36
N VAL A 308 -11.25 4.42 1.65
CA VAL A 308 -11.27 5.41 2.71
C VAL A 308 -11.18 6.83 2.18
N ILE A 309 -11.72 7.76 2.95
CA ILE A 309 -11.50 9.18 2.82
C ILE A 309 -10.65 9.60 4.02
N LYS A 310 -9.44 10.12 3.78
CA LYS A 310 -8.56 10.65 4.83
C LYS A 310 -8.03 12.02 4.46
N GLU A 311 -7.65 12.78 5.48
CA GLU A 311 -7.08 14.12 5.33
C GLU A 311 -5.58 14.06 5.66
N GLU A 312 -4.75 14.67 4.81
CA GLU A 312 -3.30 14.73 4.96
C GLU A 312 -2.83 16.18 4.86
N GLU A 313 -1.92 16.60 5.73
CA GLU A 313 -1.28 17.92 5.65
C GLU A 313 -0.10 17.86 4.68
N GLU A 314 -0.06 18.78 3.71
CA GLU A 314 1.02 18.95 2.74
C GLU A 314 1.60 20.36 2.79
N SER A 315 2.90 20.50 2.50
CA SER A 315 3.57 21.79 2.38
C SER A 315 3.27 22.48 1.05
N ILE A 316 3.27 23.81 1.07
CA ILE A 316 3.21 24.66 -0.10
C ILE A 316 4.51 25.44 -0.20
N ASP A 317 5.24 25.24 -1.29
CA ASP A 317 6.48 25.97 -1.56
C ASP A 317 6.23 27.48 -1.64
N PHE A 318 7.16 28.27 -1.12
CA PHE A 318 7.11 29.72 -1.21
C PHE A 318 7.91 30.25 -2.41
N GLU A 319 7.45 31.36 -2.98
CA GLU A 319 8.17 32.06 -4.03
C GLU A 319 9.34 32.88 -3.47
N THR A 320 10.41 33.03 -4.27
CA THR A 320 11.52 33.93 -3.95
C THR A 320 11.43 35.21 -4.77
N VAL A 321 11.29 36.35 -4.10
CA VAL A 321 11.25 37.68 -4.70
C VAL A 321 12.58 38.39 -4.48
N THR A 322 13.16 38.89 -5.58
CA THR A 322 14.40 39.68 -5.52
C THR A 322 14.09 41.18 -5.57
N LYS A 323 14.55 41.93 -4.57
CA LYS A 323 14.42 43.40 -4.53
C LYS A 323 15.79 44.05 -4.69
N SER A 324 15.89 45.06 -5.54
CA SER A 324 17.14 45.83 -5.69
C SER A 324 17.33 46.82 -4.54
N THR A 325 18.56 46.94 -4.01
CA THR A 325 18.92 47.92 -2.96
C THR A 325 20.26 48.60 -3.26
N ASP A 326 20.40 49.88 -2.88
CA ASP A 326 21.64 50.65 -2.97
C ASP A 326 22.51 50.57 -1.70
N SER A 327 22.04 49.85 -0.69
CA SER A 327 22.79 49.60 0.55
C SER A 327 23.89 48.56 0.36
N LEU A 328 23.69 47.62 -0.57
CA LEU A 328 24.62 46.53 -0.88
C LEU A 328 25.37 46.78 -2.19
N TYR A 329 26.63 46.33 -2.27
CA TYR A 329 27.40 46.41 -3.52
C TYR A 329 26.87 45.47 -4.58
N LYS A 330 27.01 45.87 -5.84
CA LYS A 330 26.66 45.02 -6.98
C LYS A 330 27.31 43.63 -6.87
N GLY A 331 26.47 42.59 -6.94
CA GLY A 331 26.87 41.19 -6.78
C GLY A 331 26.76 40.65 -5.35
N GLN A 332 26.50 41.49 -4.36
CA GLN A 332 26.13 41.04 -3.00
C GLN A 332 24.63 40.79 -2.92
N THR A 333 24.26 39.77 -2.17
CA THR A 333 22.87 39.44 -1.84
C THR A 333 22.72 39.28 -0.34
N GLU A 334 21.56 39.65 0.19
CA GLU A 334 21.21 39.46 1.59
C GLU A 334 19.76 39.00 1.68
N VAL A 335 19.45 38.08 2.60
CA VAL A 335 18.07 37.63 2.83
C VAL A 335 17.43 38.62 3.79
N GLU A 336 16.44 39.38 3.32
CA GLU A 336 15.63 40.28 4.15
C GLU A 336 14.57 39.47 4.91
N ASP A 337 13.93 38.55 4.21
CA ASP A 337 12.93 37.62 4.76
C ASP A 337 13.26 36.20 4.27
N PRO A 338 13.48 35.21 5.15
CA PRO A 338 13.77 33.84 4.74
C PRO A 338 12.61 33.16 4.02
N GLY A 339 11.39 33.69 4.10
CA GLY A 339 10.18 33.03 3.65
C GLY A 339 9.74 31.93 4.62
N LYS A 340 8.51 31.45 4.43
CA LYS A 340 7.94 30.35 5.20
C LYS A 340 7.06 29.51 4.28
N GLU A 341 7.23 28.20 4.33
CA GLU A 341 6.34 27.28 3.62
C GLU A 341 4.91 27.43 4.15
N GLY A 342 3.97 27.40 3.21
CA GLY A 342 2.55 27.30 3.53
C GLY A 342 2.18 25.87 3.85
N LYS A 343 0.93 25.68 4.26
CA LYS A 343 0.35 24.37 4.52
C LYS A 343 -1.03 24.29 3.91
N LYS A 344 -1.36 23.12 3.37
CA LYS A 344 -2.72 22.78 2.93
C LYS A 344 -3.14 21.45 3.54
N LEU A 345 -4.43 21.35 3.83
CA LEU A 345 -5.08 20.10 4.17
C LEU A 345 -5.68 19.52 2.90
N VAL A 346 -5.30 18.29 2.56
CA VAL A 346 -5.74 17.62 1.34
C VAL A 346 -6.55 16.38 1.69
N LYS A 347 -7.76 16.31 1.14
CA LYS A 347 -8.66 15.18 1.33
C LYS A 347 -8.53 14.20 0.18
N TYR A 348 -8.15 12.97 0.53
CA TYR A 348 -7.90 11.90 -0.43
C TYR A 348 -8.93 10.80 -0.33
N ARG A 349 -9.40 10.29 -1.49
CA ARG A 349 -10.05 9.00 -1.62
C ARG A 349 -8.97 7.96 -1.92
N VAL A 350 -8.78 7.03 -1.02
CA VAL A 350 -7.76 5.97 -1.14
C VAL A 350 -8.46 4.62 -1.20
N THR A 351 -8.19 3.87 -2.26
CA THR A 351 -8.64 2.48 -2.40
C THR A 351 -7.46 1.58 -2.18
N THR A 352 -7.62 0.63 -1.26
CA THR A 352 -6.63 -0.37 -0.92
C THR A 352 -7.14 -1.75 -1.31
N LYS A 353 -6.24 -2.62 -1.78
CA LYS A 353 -6.50 -4.02 -2.07
C LYS A 353 -5.43 -4.87 -1.37
N ASN A 354 -5.82 -5.77 -0.47
CA ASN A 354 -4.91 -6.61 0.32
C ASN A 354 -3.71 -5.83 0.92
N ASN A 355 -3.99 -4.68 1.55
CA ASN A 355 -3.00 -3.73 2.11
C ASN A 355 -2.18 -2.89 1.11
N GLU A 356 -2.34 -3.10 -0.20
CA GLU A 356 -1.69 -2.28 -1.22
C GLU A 356 -2.59 -1.14 -1.69
N GLU A 357 -2.09 0.10 -1.71
CA GLU A 357 -2.80 1.24 -2.27
C GLU A 357 -2.89 1.09 -3.80
N VAL A 358 -4.10 0.87 -4.32
CA VAL A 358 -4.35 0.72 -5.77
C VAL A 358 -4.79 2.02 -6.43
N SER A 359 -5.32 2.96 -5.66
CA SER A 359 -5.65 4.30 -6.15
C SER A 359 -5.66 5.34 -5.03
N LYS A 360 -5.13 6.53 -5.30
CA LYS A 360 -5.25 7.71 -4.44
C LYS A 360 -5.69 8.92 -5.28
N GLU A 361 -6.90 9.39 -5.03
CA GLU A 361 -7.52 10.50 -5.75
C GLU A 361 -7.71 11.69 -4.81
N LYS A 362 -7.23 12.87 -5.22
CA LYS A 362 -7.47 14.12 -4.50
C LYS A 362 -8.91 14.57 -4.74
N ILE A 363 -9.69 14.69 -3.67
CA ILE A 363 -11.09 15.14 -3.72
C ILE A 363 -11.16 16.66 -3.55
N GLU A 364 -10.48 17.16 -2.53
CA GLU A 364 -10.57 18.55 -2.07
C GLU A 364 -9.23 18.95 -1.45
N GLU A 365 -8.88 20.23 -1.55
CA GLU A 365 -7.75 20.80 -0.82
C GLU A 365 -8.12 22.17 -0.28
N GLU A 366 -7.68 22.46 0.94
CA GLU A 366 -7.88 23.73 1.63
C GLU A 366 -6.53 24.26 2.09
N VAL A 367 -6.20 25.50 1.72
CA VAL A 367 -5.00 26.17 2.25
C VAL A 367 -5.28 26.61 3.68
N ILE A 368 -4.57 26.00 4.63
CA ILE A 368 -4.69 26.31 6.06
C ILE A 368 -3.68 27.38 6.50
N GLU A 369 -2.55 27.48 5.80
CA GLU A 369 -1.52 28.49 6.04
C GLU A 369 -0.92 28.94 4.70
N GLU A 370 -1.01 30.23 4.40
CA GLU A 370 -0.45 30.81 3.16
C GLU A 370 1.09 30.84 3.22
N PRO A 371 1.80 30.46 2.14
CA PRO A 371 3.24 30.58 2.08
C PRO A 371 3.68 32.05 2.15
N GLN A 372 4.74 32.32 2.92
CA GLN A 372 5.36 33.64 2.98
C GLN A 372 6.55 33.69 2.03
N GLN A 373 6.52 34.65 1.11
CA GLN A 373 7.58 34.80 0.11
C GLN A 373 8.93 35.08 0.77
N LYS A 374 9.96 34.43 0.25
CA LYS A 374 11.35 34.75 0.60
C LYS A 374 11.79 36.00 -0.12
N VAL A 375 12.28 37.00 0.62
CA VAL A 375 12.77 38.26 0.04
C VAL A 375 14.28 38.30 0.08
N VAL A 376 14.88 38.38 -1.10
CA VAL A 376 16.33 38.52 -1.26
C VAL A 376 16.65 39.91 -1.80
N LEU A 377 17.44 40.66 -1.06
CA LEU A 377 17.99 41.94 -1.49
C LEU A 377 19.17 41.70 -2.43
N GLN A 378 19.19 42.38 -3.57
CA GLN A 378 20.29 42.38 -4.52
C GLN A 378 20.92 43.77 -4.58
N GLY A 379 22.23 43.83 -4.34
CA GLY A 379 22.97 45.09 -4.35
C GLY A 379 23.07 45.72 -5.72
N THR A 380 22.90 47.04 -5.77
CA THR A 380 23.06 47.89 -6.95
C THR A 380 24.14 48.95 -6.75
N LYS A 381 24.68 49.11 -5.53
CA LYS A 381 25.71 50.09 -5.22
C LYS A 381 26.97 49.77 -6.01
N VAL A 382 27.34 50.68 -6.89
CA VAL A 382 28.57 50.56 -7.68
C VAL A 382 29.72 51.13 -6.88
N ILE A 383 30.87 50.47 -6.90
CA ILE A 383 32.10 51.05 -6.37
C ILE A 383 32.49 52.22 -7.29
N PRO A 384 32.63 53.45 -6.79
CA PRO A 384 33.05 54.57 -7.63
C PRO A 384 34.44 54.29 -8.19
N SER A 385 34.60 54.36 -9.51
CA SER A 385 35.90 54.19 -10.18
C SER A 385 36.82 55.41 -10.01
N ARG A 386 36.29 56.52 -9.50
CA ARG A 386 37.01 57.76 -9.27
C ARG A 386 37.43 57.89 -7.81
N GLY A 387 38.72 58.06 -7.60
CA GLY A 387 39.32 58.36 -6.31
C GLY A 387 39.07 59.80 -5.88
N THR A 388 39.14 60.05 -4.57
CA THR A 388 39.01 61.41 -4.00
C THR A 388 40.30 62.23 -4.11
N GLY A 389 41.44 61.59 -4.37
CA GLY A 389 42.77 62.20 -4.34
C GLY A 389 43.35 62.31 -2.93
N GLN A 390 42.63 61.81 -1.92
CA GLN A 390 43.14 61.64 -0.55
C GLN A 390 43.53 60.18 -0.38
N PHE A 391 44.84 59.89 -0.34
CA PHE A 391 45.31 58.52 -0.23
C PHE A 391 45.23 57.98 1.20
N SER A 392 44.98 56.68 1.37
CA SER A 392 45.21 55.93 2.60
C SER A 392 46.53 55.20 2.51
N TRP A 393 47.18 55.00 3.65
CA TRP A 393 48.43 54.28 3.71
C TRP A 393 48.27 52.88 3.09
N PRO A 394 49.11 52.46 2.14
CA PRO A 394 48.88 51.27 1.32
C PRO A 394 49.24 49.96 2.03
N ALA A 395 49.85 50.05 3.21
CA ALA A 395 50.31 48.92 4.00
C ALA A 395 49.62 48.90 5.38
N SER A 396 49.56 47.74 6.03
CA SER A 396 49.10 47.65 7.43
C SER A 396 50.21 48.11 8.38
N GLY A 397 50.29 49.42 8.60
CA GLY A 397 51.37 50.06 9.35
C GLY A 397 52.71 50.01 8.59
N GLY A 398 53.78 49.68 9.31
CA GLY A 398 55.13 49.65 8.75
C GLY A 398 55.84 51.00 8.82
N ARG A 399 57.16 50.97 8.62
CA ARG A 399 58.03 52.14 8.55
C ARG A 399 58.56 52.31 7.14
N ILE A 400 58.83 53.55 6.78
CA ILE A 400 59.53 53.86 5.54
C ILE A 400 60.99 53.43 5.71
N THR A 401 61.42 52.45 4.94
CA THR A 401 62.83 52.04 4.89
C THR A 401 63.61 52.82 3.84
N SER A 402 62.90 53.48 2.92
CA SER A 402 63.49 54.17 1.78
C SER A 402 62.56 55.26 1.25
N TYR A 403 63.03 56.51 1.23
CA TYR A 403 62.36 57.67 0.63
C TYR A 403 62.49 57.77 -0.90
N MET A 404 61.74 58.66 -1.55
CA MET A 404 61.95 58.99 -2.97
C MET A 404 63.23 59.83 -3.14
N GLY A 405 63.98 59.64 -4.24
CA GLY A 405 65.16 60.45 -4.56
C GLY A 405 66.42 59.68 -4.95
N PRO A 406 67.57 60.36 -5.12
CA PRO A 406 68.82 59.75 -5.59
C PRO A 406 69.38 58.69 -4.61
N ARG A 407 69.75 57.53 -5.17
CA ARG A 407 70.42 56.41 -4.48
C ARG A 407 71.45 55.74 -5.37
N TRP A 408 72.71 55.68 -4.92
CA TRP A 408 73.77 54.91 -5.57
C TRP A 408 73.84 55.13 -7.09
N GLY A 409 73.71 56.39 -7.53
CA GLY A 409 73.71 56.78 -8.94
C GLY A 409 72.41 56.53 -9.72
N ARG A 410 71.30 56.15 -9.07
CA ARG A 410 69.98 55.95 -9.68
C ARG A 410 68.89 56.67 -8.90
N SER A 411 67.80 57.08 -9.56
CA SER A 411 66.67 57.73 -8.87
C SER A 411 65.64 56.69 -8.40
N HIS A 412 65.33 56.68 -7.10
CA HIS A 412 64.21 55.93 -6.54
C HIS A 412 62.91 56.70 -6.78
N LYS A 413 61.96 56.09 -7.48
CA LYS A 413 60.71 56.71 -7.96
C LYS A 413 59.55 56.58 -6.97
N GLY A 414 59.78 56.07 -5.77
CA GLY A 414 58.72 55.83 -4.81
C GLY A 414 59.23 55.84 -3.38
N ILE A 415 58.45 55.24 -2.49
CA ILE A 415 58.86 54.91 -1.13
C ILE A 415 58.85 53.41 -0.95
N ASP A 416 59.73 52.89 -0.09
CA ASP A 416 59.68 51.50 0.34
C ASP A 416 59.20 51.43 1.78
N ILE A 417 58.20 50.58 2.01
CA ILE A 417 57.54 50.40 3.30
C ILE A 417 57.77 48.96 3.77
N ALA A 418 58.33 48.78 4.96
CA ALA A 418 58.60 47.47 5.54
C ALA A 418 58.24 47.41 7.03
N GLY A 419 58.36 46.22 7.64
CA GLY A 419 58.07 46.03 9.07
C GLY A 419 56.58 46.20 9.42
N THR A 420 55.69 45.83 8.49
CA THR A 420 54.24 45.90 8.64
C THR A 420 53.71 44.85 9.61
N SER A 421 52.62 45.16 10.34
CA SER A 421 51.98 44.22 11.26
C SER A 421 51.31 43.04 10.55
N ASN A 422 50.82 43.27 9.33
CA ASN A 422 50.45 42.22 8.40
C ASN A 422 50.88 42.59 6.98
N ARG A 423 51.11 41.58 6.13
CA ARG A 423 51.62 41.76 4.77
C ARG A 423 50.53 42.16 3.76
N THR A 424 49.33 42.53 4.19
CA THR A 424 48.25 42.93 3.28
C THR A 424 48.57 44.28 2.66
N ILE A 425 48.50 44.35 1.33
CA ILE A 425 48.60 45.61 0.58
C ILE A 425 47.19 46.03 0.17
N LYS A 426 46.89 47.31 0.39
CA LYS A 426 45.58 47.91 0.17
C LYS A 426 45.65 48.99 -0.90
N ALA A 427 44.59 49.11 -1.71
CA ALA A 427 44.40 50.23 -2.61
C ALA A 427 44.40 51.54 -1.82
N ALA A 428 45.17 52.52 -2.26
CA ALA A 428 45.38 53.79 -1.55
C ALA A 428 44.18 54.73 -1.76
N ASP A 429 43.44 54.57 -2.85
CA ASP A 429 42.20 55.29 -3.13
C ASP A 429 41.34 54.44 -4.08
N ASN A 430 40.10 54.86 -4.35
CA ASN A 430 39.24 54.19 -5.33
C ASN A 430 39.85 54.30 -6.73
N GLY A 431 39.72 53.27 -7.56
CA GLY A 431 40.27 53.31 -8.92
C GLY A 431 40.00 52.04 -9.71
N VAL A 432 40.51 52.00 -10.93
CA VAL A 432 40.46 50.85 -11.82
C VAL A 432 41.87 50.28 -11.96
N VAL A 433 42.02 48.98 -11.76
CA VAL A 433 43.30 48.29 -11.95
C VAL A 433 43.66 48.33 -13.43
N THR A 434 44.79 48.93 -13.76
CA THR A 434 45.28 49.07 -15.15
C THR A 434 46.42 48.11 -15.47
N SER A 435 47.12 47.61 -14.45
CA SER A 435 48.11 46.55 -14.57
C SER A 435 48.07 45.64 -13.34
N ALA A 436 48.17 44.33 -13.54
CA ALA A 436 48.25 43.32 -12.48
C ALA A 436 49.05 42.12 -13.01
N GLY A 437 50.33 42.01 -12.67
CA GLY A 437 51.19 40.94 -13.18
C GLY A 437 52.67 41.16 -12.93
N TRP A 438 53.52 40.33 -13.53
CA TRP A 438 54.98 40.47 -13.45
C TRP A 438 55.48 41.57 -14.38
N ASP A 439 56.29 42.49 -13.87
CA ASP A 439 56.93 43.56 -14.65
C ASP A 439 58.39 43.79 -14.24
N GLY A 440 59.30 43.08 -14.91
CA GLY A 440 60.74 43.31 -14.83
C GLY A 440 61.27 43.45 -13.41
N THR A 441 61.90 44.60 -13.12
CA THR A 441 62.51 44.86 -11.80
C THR A 441 61.49 45.10 -10.69
N TYR A 442 60.24 45.43 -11.01
CA TYR A 442 59.17 45.59 -10.02
C TYR A 442 58.64 44.24 -9.49
N GLY A 443 58.95 43.14 -10.18
CA GLY A 443 58.41 41.82 -9.83
C GLY A 443 56.91 41.78 -10.07
N TYR A 444 56.16 41.13 -9.18
CA TYR A 444 54.70 41.24 -9.23
C TYR A 444 54.29 42.66 -8.81
N LYS A 445 53.60 43.35 -9.72
CA LYS A 445 53.09 44.70 -9.50
C LYS A 445 51.59 44.80 -9.77
N VAL A 446 50.98 45.79 -9.12
CA VAL A 446 49.63 46.27 -9.40
C VAL A 446 49.71 47.77 -9.65
N GLU A 447 49.02 48.26 -10.68
CA GLU A 447 48.82 49.69 -10.94
C GLU A 447 47.33 50.01 -10.94
N ILE A 448 46.94 51.09 -10.27
CA ILE A 448 45.56 51.55 -10.15
C ILE A 448 45.47 52.96 -10.71
N ASP A 449 44.59 53.16 -11.68
CA ASP A 449 44.19 54.49 -12.15
C ASP A 449 43.00 54.99 -11.34
N HIS A 450 43.18 56.13 -10.67
CA HIS A 450 42.15 56.70 -9.81
C HIS A 450 41.17 57.60 -10.57
N ASN A 451 41.29 57.73 -11.90
CA ASN A 451 40.39 58.50 -12.77
C ASN A 451 40.18 59.96 -12.33
N ASN A 452 41.16 60.52 -11.62
CA ASN A 452 41.18 61.89 -11.10
C ASN A 452 42.52 62.58 -11.39
N GLY A 453 43.28 62.03 -12.35
CA GLY A 453 44.65 62.45 -12.67
C GLY A 453 45.73 61.73 -11.88
N TYR A 454 45.38 60.92 -10.87
CA TYR A 454 46.35 60.13 -10.12
C TYR A 454 46.41 58.67 -10.55
N LYS A 455 47.61 58.07 -10.47
CA LYS A 455 47.81 56.62 -10.50
C LYS A 455 48.69 56.19 -9.34
N THR A 456 48.50 54.97 -8.85
CA THR A 456 49.37 54.37 -7.83
C THR A 456 49.94 53.05 -8.32
N LEU A 457 51.18 52.77 -7.92
CA LEU A 457 51.89 51.53 -8.25
C LEU A 457 52.32 50.84 -6.97
N TYR A 458 52.09 49.54 -6.91
CA TYR A 458 52.44 48.65 -5.79
C TYR A 458 53.30 47.53 -6.34
N ALA A 459 54.53 47.39 -5.86
CA ALA A 459 55.50 46.43 -6.39
C ALA A 459 56.13 45.55 -5.31
N HIS A 460 56.88 44.55 -5.78
CA HIS A 460 57.49 43.47 -4.99
C HIS A 460 56.47 42.56 -4.28
N LEU A 461 55.26 42.42 -4.82
CA LEU A 461 54.20 41.58 -4.24
C LEU A 461 54.63 40.10 -4.26
N SER A 462 54.22 39.33 -3.26
CA SER A 462 54.30 37.86 -3.27
C SER A 462 53.12 37.23 -3.99
N SER A 463 51.95 37.86 -3.94
CA SER A 463 50.76 37.46 -4.71
C SER A 463 49.88 38.66 -5.00
N ILE A 464 49.16 38.58 -6.12
CA ILE A 464 48.18 39.58 -6.56
C ILE A 464 46.77 39.03 -6.28
N LYS A 465 45.85 39.90 -5.86
CA LYS A 465 44.46 39.55 -5.49
C LYS A 465 43.41 40.28 -6.32
N VAL A 466 43.84 40.94 -7.39
CA VAL A 466 42.98 41.74 -8.29
C VAL A 466 43.37 41.53 -9.73
N GLU A 467 42.45 41.82 -10.64
CA GLU A 467 42.62 41.65 -12.08
C GLU A 467 42.57 42.98 -12.84
N VAL A 468 43.18 43.04 -14.02
CA VAL A 468 43.10 44.23 -14.88
C VAL A 468 41.64 44.51 -15.26
N GLY A 469 41.21 45.77 -15.15
CA GLY A 469 39.84 46.21 -15.37
C GLY A 469 38.96 46.20 -14.11
N GLN A 470 39.41 45.61 -13.00
CA GLN A 470 38.66 45.59 -11.75
C GLN A 470 38.61 46.98 -11.10
N THR A 471 37.40 47.45 -10.75
CA THR A 471 37.24 48.63 -9.90
C THR A 471 37.43 48.25 -8.44
N VAL A 472 38.35 48.93 -7.76
CA VAL A 472 38.68 48.71 -6.35
C VAL A 472 38.35 49.95 -5.52
N LYS A 473 37.86 49.74 -4.30
CA LYS A 473 37.65 50.82 -3.33
C LYS A 473 38.91 51.10 -2.53
N LYS A 474 39.05 52.32 -2.01
CA LYS A 474 40.06 52.70 -1.03
C LYS A 474 40.07 51.69 0.13
N GLY A 475 41.26 51.17 0.45
CA GLY A 475 41.44 50.13 1.47
C GLY A 475 41.20 48.69 1.02
N HIS A 476 40.72 48.44 -0.21
CA HIS A 476 40.52 47.09 -0.74
C HIS A 476 41.85 46.33 -0.83
N GLN A 477 41.88 45.06 -0.44
CA GLN A 477 43.10 44.24 -0.55
C GLN A 477 43.42 43.96 -2.01
N ILE A 478 44.61 44.36 -2.45
CA ILE A 478 45.05 44.18 -3.83
C ILE A 478 46.16 43.14 -4.00
N GLY A 479 46.82 42.79 -2.89
CA GLY A 479 47.89 41.80 -2.91
C GLY A 479 48.49 41.57 -1.55
N VAL A 480 49.56 40.78 -1.55
CA VAL A 480 50.35 40.47 -0.36
C VAL A 480 51.79 40.91 -0.59
N MET A 481 52.37 41.62 0.37
CA MET A 481 53.75 42.09 0.35
C MET A 481 54.72 40.91 0.24
N GLY A 482 55.79 41.10 -0.52
CA GLY A 482 56.77 40.07 -0.79
C GLY A 482 58.16 40.65 -1.01
N SER A 483 58.97 39.89 -1.73
CA SER A 483 60.35 40.25 -2.10
C SER A 483 60.64 39.77 -3.52
N THR A 484 59.71 40.01 -4.45
CA THR A 484 59.84 39.60 -5.87
C THR A 484 60.47 40.69 -6.72
N GLY A 485 60.97 40.34 -7.91
CA GLY A 485 61.72 41.28 -8.75
C GLY A 485 63.05 41.68 -8.11
N ARG A 486 63.42 42.96 -8.21
CA ARG A 486 64.66 43.47 -7.63
C ARG A 486 64.42 44.03 -6.23
N SER A 487 64.43 43.15 -5.24
CA SER A 487 64.23 43.47 -3.83
C SER A 487 65.32 42.85 -2.96
N THR A 488 65.74 43.55 -1.90
CA THR A 488 66.73 43.07 -0.91
C THR A 488 66.08 42.48 0.36
N GLY A 489 64.76 42.39 0.40
CA GLY A 489 64.00 41.87 1.55
C GLY A 489 62.52 42.20 1.46
N VAL A 490 61.70 41.66 2.36
CA VAL A 490 60.24 41.86 2.29
C VAL A 490 59.86 43.33 2.54
N HIS A 491 59.38 44.00 1.50
CA HIS A 491 58.88 45.37 1.55
C HIS A 491 57.87 45.64 0.42
N LEU A 492 57.08 46.70 0.55
CA LEU A 492 56.27 47.26 -0.53
C LEU A 492 57.01 48.44 -1.13
N HIS A 493 57.24 48.40 -2.44
CA HIS A 493 57.59 49.59 -3.19
C HIS A 493 56.32 50.28 -3.68
N PHE A 494 56.16 51.57 -3.35
CA PHE A 494 54.95 52.34 -3.61
C PHE A 494 55.27 53.64 -4.36
N GLU A 495 54.65 53.85 -5.51
CA GLU A 495 54.76 55.08 -6.29
C GLU A 495 53.40 55.77 -6.45
N VAL A 496 53.42 57.10 -6.57
CA VAL A 496 52.26 57.93 -6.90
C VAL A 496 52.59 58.73 -8.15
N PHE A 497 51.68 58.74 -9.11
CA PHE A 497 51.77 59.55 -10.32
C PHE A 497 50.64 60.58 -10.30
N LYS A 498 50.92 61.80 -10.78
CA LYS A 498 49.93 62.86 -11.02
C LYS A 498 50.11 63.37 -12.43
N ASN A 499 49.07 63.27 -13.25
CA ASN A 499 49.04 63.68 -14.65
C ASN A 499 50.23 63.12 -15.47
N GLY A 500 50.56 61.84 -15.24
CA GLY A 500 51.65 61.13 -15.94
C GLY A 500 53.05 61.31 -15.33
N SER A 501 53.22 62.23 -14.38
CA SER A 501 54.51 62.47 -13.71
C SER A 501 54.55 61.82 -12.34
N ASN A 502 55.68 61.17 -12.01
CA ASN A 502 55.91 60.61 -10.69
C ASN A 502 56.08 61.73 -9.65
N VAL A 503 55.38 61.62 -8.52
CA VAL A 503 55.37 62.61 -7.43
C VAL A 503 55.69 61.92 -6.11
N ASN A 504 56.31 62.65 -5.18
CA ASN A 504 56.66 62.09 -3.87
C ASN A 504 55.39 61.61 -3.13
N PRO A 505 55.26 60.30 -2.85
CA PRO A 505 54.10 59.77 -2.13
C PRO A 505 53.87 60.41 -0.75
N LEU A 506 54.94 60.90 -0.11
CA LEU A 506 54.86 61.54 1.20
C LEU A 506 54.12 62.88 1.21
N ASN A 507 53.88 63.50 0.07
CA ASN A 507 53.14 64.76 0.01
C ASN A 507 51.63 64.57 0.28
N TYR A 508 51.17 63.33 0.50
CA TYR A 508 49.76 62.96 0.62
C TYR A 508 49.43 62.22 1.93
N TYR A 509 50.37 62.15 2.88
CA TYR A 509 50.23 61.44 4.16
C TYR A 509 50.65 62.27 5.36
#